data_AF-A0A5S9M9I0-F1
#
_entry.id   AF-A0A5S9M9I0-F1
#
_cell.length_a   1.000
_cell.length_b   1.000
_cell.length_c   1.000
_cell.angle_alpha   90.00
_cell.angle_beta   90.00
_cell.angle_gamma   90.00
#
_symmetry.space_group_name_H-M   'P 1'
#
loop_
_entity.id
_entity.type
_entity.pdbx_description
1 polymer ?
#
loop_
_entity_poly.entity_id
_entity_poly.type
_entity_poly.pdbx_seq_one_letter_code
_entity_poly.pdbx_strand_id
1 'polypeptide(L)'
;MNGVLRSVQREGVPSFDAIKDPVKRLSIETSHPLWLVQEWVQAYGFEAAESMCRIHLVPPKQTLRVNRMKTDRTALQQKLMDAGIETELGDLSEDALKLMKGSIVSTPSFQEGYVTIQDESSMLVARALDPQPGETVLDACAAPGGKSTHIAERMNDEGKIVSLDLHEHKVKLIKQAAKRLNLTHIEAKST
;
A
#
# COMPACT_ATOMS: atom_id res chain seq x y z
N MET A 1 -0.94 31.28 23.47
CA MET A 1 -1.47 30.63 22.26
C MET A 1 -2.39 31.56 21.44
N ASN A 2 -3.40 32.22 22.03
CA ASN A 2 -4.31 33.15 21.30
C ASN A 2 -3.62 34.31 20.57
N GLY A 3 -2.51 34.84 21.08
CA GLY A 3 -1.80 35.96 20.44
C GLY A 3 -1.23 35.62 19.05
N VAL A 4 -0.67 34.42 18.89
CA VAL A 4 -0.07 33.97 17.61
C VAL A 4 -1.16 33.76 16.55
N LEU A 5 -2.25 33.08 16.91
CA LEU A 5 -3.39 32.88 16.00
C LEU A 5 -4.05 34.20 15.59
N ARG A 6 -4.16 35.16 16.53
CA ARG A 6 -4.66 36.52 16.23
C ARG A 6 -3.72 37.32 15.32
N SER A 7 -2.40 37.13 15.43
CA SER A 7 -1.45 37.74 14.48
C SER A 7 -1.67 37.17 13.09
N VAL A 8 -1.73 35.84 12.95
CA VAL A 8 -1.98 35.18 11.66
C VAL A 8 -3.31 35.62 11.04
N GLN A 9 -4.36 35.83 11.84
CA GLN A 9 -5.64 36.37 11.33
C GLN A 9 -5.53 37.82 10.82
N ARG A 10 -4.70 38.66 11.43
CA ARG A 10 -4.54 40.08 11.04
C ARG A 10 -3.56 40.28 9.91
N GLU A 11 -2.45 39.53 9.93
CA GLU A 11 -1.26 39.76 9.10
C GLU A 11 -1.08 38.66 8.04
N GLY A 12 -1.83 37.55 8.13
CA GLY A 12 -1.67 36.39 7.28
C GLY A 12 -0.47 35.51 7.66
N VAL A 13 -0.18 34.52 6.81
CA VAL A 13 1.07 33.75 6.86
C VAL A 13 2.09 34.34 5.88
N PRO A 14 3.41 34.27 6.17
CA PRO A 14 4.43 34.69 5.22
C PRO A 14 4.29 33.98 3.88
N SER A 15 4.42 34.72 2.76
CA SER A 15 4.44 34.11 1.43
C SER A 15 5.69 33.25 1.24
N PHE A 16 5.53 32.10 0.59
CA PHE A 16 6.63 31.23 0.18
C PHE A 16 7.55 31.89 -0.85
N ASP A 17 7.07 32.91 -1.58
CA ASP A 17 7.88 33.69 -2.54
C ASP A 17 9.09 34.36 -1.89
N ALA A 18 9.01 34.67 -0.59
CA ALA A 18 10.11 35.24 0.17
C ALA A 18 11.29 34.27 0.36
N ILE A 19 11.07 32.96 0.16
CA ILE A 19 12.11 31.93 0.27
C ILE A 19 12.83 31.81 -1.07
N LYS A 20 14.07 32.31 -1.17
CA LYS A 20 14.82 32.35 -2.44
C LYS A 20 15.40 31.01 -2.88
N ASP A 21 15.77 30.16 -1.92
CA ASP A 21 16.29 28.82 -2.21
C ASP A 21 15.10 27.93 -2.64
N PRO A 22 15.10 27.43 -3.89
CA PRO A 22 13.99 26.64 -4.42
C PRO A 22 13.80 25.31 -3.66
N VAL A 23 14.88 24.70 -3.16
CA VAL A 23 14.83 23.46 -2.39
C VAL A 23 14.20 23.72 -1.02
N LYS A 24 14.61 24.81 -0.37
CA LYS A 24 14.00 25.25 0.89
C LYS A 24 12.54 25.64 0.71
N ARG A 25 12.20 26.33 -0.38
CA ARG A 25 10.82 26.70 -0.68
C ARG A 25 9.95 25.45 -0.84
N LEU A 26 10.38 24.49 -1.66
CA LEU A 26 9.67 23.23 -1.89
C LEU A 26 9.45 22.46 -0.58
N SER A 27 10.47 22.35 0.27
CA SER A 27 10.39 21.71 1.59
C SER A 27 9.28 22.32 2.46
N ILE A 28 9.20 23.65 2.53
CA ILE A 28 8.19 24.34 3.32
C ILE A 28 6.79 24.22 2.68
N GLU A 29 6.67 24.44 1.37
CA GLU A 29 5.39 24.37 0.65
C GLU A 29 4.73 23.00 0.73
N THR A 30 5.54 21.94 0.71
CA THR A 30 5.05 20.56 0.66
C THR A 30 5.16 19.85 2.01
N SER A 31 5.56 20.56 3.07
CA SER A 31 5.71 20.02 4.43
C SER A 31 6.67 18.82 4.54
N HIS A 32 7.72 18.79 3.71
CA HIS A 32 8.78 17.78 3.78
C HIS A 32 10.00 18.33 4.53
N PRO A 33 10.71 17.52 5.33
CA PRO A 33 11.97 17.94 5.94
C PRO A 33 12.99 18.37 4.88
N LEU A 34 13.70 19.47 5.12
CA LEU A 34 14.65 20.03 4.15
C LEU A 34 15.70 19.01 3.70
N TRP A 35 16.25 18.24 4.65
CA TRP A 35 17.25 17.22 4.36
C TRP A 35 16.74 16.18 3.36
N LEU A 36 15.46 15.79 3.43
CA LEU A 36 14.87 14.78 2.55
C LEU A 36 14.70 15.32 1.14
N VAL A 37 14.26 16.58 1.00
CA VAL A 37 14.15 17.23 -0.31
C VAL A 37 15.53 17.39 -0.94
N GLN A 38 16.56 17.73 -0.15
CA GLN A 38 17.94 17.81 -0.62
C GLN A 38 18.45 16.47 -1.15
N GLU A 39 18.23 15.37 -0.42
CA GLU A 39 18.58 14.02 -0.87
C GLU A 39 17.87 13.64 -2.17
N TRP A 40 16.58 13.93 -2.30
CA TRP A 40 15.83 13.65 -3.53
C TRP A 40 16.29 14.50 -4.72
N VAL A 41 16.59 15.79 -4.51
CA VAL A 41 17.12 16.66 -5.56
C VAL A 41 18.50 16.16 -6.01
N GLN A 42 19.34 15.70 -5.08
CA GLN A 42 20.65 15.15 -5.39
C GLN A 42 20.55 13.83 -6.17
N ALA A 43 19.62 12.95 -5.79
CA ALA A 43 19.48 11.62 -6.40
C ALA A 43 18.74 11.65 -7.75
N TYR A 44 17.72 12.51 -7.89
CA TYR A 44 16.76 12.46 -9.01
C TYR A 44 16.59 13.78 -9.77
N GLY A 45 17.22 14.87 -9.32
CA GLY A 45 17.02 16.20 -9.87
C GLY A 45 15.80 16.93 -9.30
N PHE A 46 15.74 18.25 -9.53
CA PHE A 46 14.73 19.10 -8.90
C PHE A 46 13.31 18.78 -9.35
N GLU A 47 13.07 18.60 -10.66
CA GLU A 47 11.72 18.35 -11.19
C GLU A 47 11.12 17.05 -10.65
N ALA A 48 11.92 15.97 -10.57
CA ALA A 48 11.49 14.70 -10.01
C ALA A 48 11.22 14.81 -8.50
N ALA A 49 12.11 15.50 -7.77
CA ALA A 49 11.93 15.76 -6.34
C ALA A 49 10.65 16.57 -6.06
N GLU A 50 10.36 17.60 -6.88
CA GLU A 50 9.11 18.35 -6.79
C GLU A 50 7.91 17.45 -7.05
N SER A 51 7.93 16.65 -8.12
CA SER A 51 6.84 15.72 -8.43
C SER A 51 6.54 14.75 -7.27
N MET A 52 7.59 14.17 -6.66
CA MET A 52 7.47 13.31 -5.47
C MET A 52 6.87 14.05 -4.28
N CYS A 53 7.34 15.27 -4.00
CA CYS A 53 6.80 16.06 -2.88
C CYS A 53 5.33 16.43 -3.10
N ARG A 54 4.94 16.79 -4.33
CA ARG A 54 3.57 17.18 -4.67
C ARG A 54 2.61 16.00 -4.63
N ILE A 55 3.01 14.81 -5.08
CA ILE A 55 2.11 13.64 -5.03
C ILE A 55 1.82 13.18 -3.59
N HIS A 56 2.76 13.37 -2.65
CA HIS A 56 2.54 13.08 -1.24
C HIS A 56 1.49 13.98 -0.56
N LEU A 57 1.15 15.12 -1.17
CA LEU A 57 0.06 15.99 -0.70
C LEU A 57 -1.33 15.50 -1.10
N VAL A 58 -1.41 14.52 -2.01
CA VAL A 58 -2.67 13.96 -2.49
C VAL A 58 -2.96 12.67 -1.70
N PRO A 59 -4.20 12.47 -1.21
CA PRO A 59 -4.58 11.21 -0.58
C PRO A 59 -4.27 10.01 -1.50
N PRO A 60 -3.63 8.95 -0.99
CA PRO A 60 -3.28 7.80 -1.82
C PRO A 60 -4.55 7.09 -2.30
N LYS A 61 -4.55 6.66 -3.56
CA LYS A 61 -5.59 5.80 -4.09
C LYS A 61 -5.43 4.41 -3.48
N GLN A 62 -6.50 3.89 -2.91
CA GLN A 62 -6.50 2.55 -2.34
C GLN A 62 -6.58 1.50 -3.45
N THR A 63 -5.69 0.51 -3.42
CA THR A 63 -5.67 -0.60 -4.37
C THR A 63 -6.02 -1.93 -3.71
N LEU A 64 -6.57 -2.82 -4.51
CA LEU A 64 -7.15 -4.09 -4.12
C LEU A 64 -6.47 -5.22 -4.90
N ARG A 65 -5.87 -6.20 -4.21
CA ARG A 65 -5.41 -7.44 -4.82
C ARG A 65 -6.56 -8.43 -4.94
N VAL A 66 -6.86 -8.86 -6.15
CA VAL A 66 -7.79 -9.95 -6.45
C VAL A 66 -7.15 -11.29 -6.07
N ASN A 67 -7.85 -12.11 -5.29
CA ASN A 67 -7.42 -13.47 -4.99
C ASN A 67 -7.69 -14.37 -6.20
N ARG A 68 -6.63 -14.65 -6.97
CA ARG A 68 -6.68 -15.44 -8.21
C ARG A 68 -7.04 -16.92 -8.01
N MET A 69 -6.96 -17.44 -6.80
CA MET A 69 -7.44 -18.80 -6.49
C MET A 69 -8.98 -18.88 -6.47
N LYS A 70 -9.68 -17.75 -6.32
CA LYS A 70 -11.16 -17.72 -6.15
C LYS A 70 -11.89 -17.10 -7.33
N THR A 71 -11.28 -16.14 -8.02
CA THR A 71 -11.93 -15.41 -9.11
C THR A 71 -10.90 -14.69 -9.99
N ASP A 72 -11.33 -14.19 -11.13
CA ASP A 72 -10.54 -13.28 -11.96
C ASP A 72 -10.91 -11.81 -11.73
N ARG A 73 -10.03 -10.91 -12.22
CA ARG A 73 -10.16 -9.46 -12.03
C ARG A 73 -11.45 -8.90 -12.63
N THR A 74 -11.87 -9.38 -13.79
CA THR A 74 -13.05 -8.86 -14.51
C THR A 74 -14.32 -9.28 -13.79
N ALA A 75 -14.41 -10.56 -13.40
CA ALA A 75 -15.53 -11.09 -12.63
C ALA A 75 -15.68 -10.37 -11.28
N LEU A 76 -14.57 -10.13 -10.57
CA LEU A 76 -14.62 -9.39 -9.32
C LEU A 76 -15.02 -7.92 -9.52
N GLN A 77 -14.49 -7.24 -10.56
CA GLN A 77 -14.86 -5.86 -10.87
C GLN A 77 -16.38 -5.73 -11.08
N GLN A 78 -16.98 -6.64 -11.86
CA GLN A 78 -18.44 -6.64 -12.07
C GLN A 78 -19.20 -6.88 -10.75
N LYS A 79 -18.78 -7.86 -9.95
CA LYS A 79 -19.39 -8.15 -8.64
C LYS A 79 -19.33 -6.94 -7.70
N LEU A 80 -18.24 -6.18 -7.72
CA LEU A 80 -18.09 -4.96 -6.93
C LEU A 80 -18.97 -3.83 -7.47
N MET A 81 -19.07 -3.68 -8.79
CA MET A 81 -19.94 -2.71 -9.44
C MET A 81 -21.42 -2.96 -9.08
N ASP A 82 -21.87 -4.22 -9.12
CA ASP A 82 -23.23 -4.62 -8.73
C ASP A 82 -23.52 -4.33 -7.25
N ALA A 83 -22.48 -4.30 -6.41
CA ALA A 83 -22.55 -3.92 -5.01
C ALA A 83 -22.40 -2.40 -4.77
N GLY A 84 -22.38 -1.58 -5.82
CA GLY A 84 -22.23 -0.12 -5.74
C GLY A 84 -20.81 0.37 -5.45
N ILE A 85 -19.80 -0.46 -5.71
CA ILE A 85 -18.39 -0.14 -5.49
C ILE A 85 -17.72 0.08 -6.84
N GLU A 86 -17.29 1.32 -7.08
CA GLU A 86 -16.68 1.71 -8.35
C GLU A 86 -15.18 1.42 -8.29
N THR A 87 -14.69 0.65 -9.26
CA THR A 87 -13.27 0.29 -9.38
C THR A 87 -12.77 0.41 -10.81
N GLU A 88 -11.50 0.77 -10.95
CA GLU A 88 -10.75 0.76 -12.22
C GLU A 88 -9.72 -0.37 -12.20
N LEU A 89 -9.21 -0.77 -13.37
CA LEU A 89 -8.07 -1.67 -13.44
C LEU A 89 -6.82 -1.00 -12.87
N GLY A 90 -5.99 -1.77 -12.16
CA GLY A 90 -4.69 -1.29 -11.69
C GLY A 90 -3.75 -0.93 -12.82
N ASP A 91 -2.80 -0.05 -12.52
CA ASP A 91 -1.86 0.52 -13.49
C ASP A 91 -0.62 -0.36 -13.72
N LEU A 92 -0.25 -1.19 -12.74
CA LEU A 92 1.01 -1.94 -12.72
C LEU A 92 0.80 -3.45 -12.57
N SER A 93 -0.17 -3.87 -11.75
CA SER A 93 -0.42 -5.28 -11.45
C SER A 93 -1.67 -5.79 -12.14
N GLU A 94 -1.59 -6.94 -12.79
CA GLU A 94 -2.76 -7.57 -13.41
C GLU A 94 -3.74 -8.09 -12.34
N ASP A 95 -3.32 -8.22 -11.08
CA ASP A 95 -4.19 -8.61 -9.97
C ASP A 95 -4.83 -7.41 -9.27
N ALA A 96 -4.50 -6.19 -9.70
CA ALA A 96 -4.95 -4.98 -9.04
C ALA A 96 -6.26 -4.43 -9.61
N LEU A 97 -7.12 -3.98 -8.70
CA LEU A 97 -8.20 -3.03 -8.94
C LEU A 97 -7.95 -1.76 -8.10
N LYS A 98 -8.12 -0.58 -8.68
CA LYS A 98 -8.12 0.71 -7.98
C LYS A 98 -9.52 1.00 -7.46
N LEU A 99 -9.65 1.28 -6.16
CA LEU A 99 -10.90 1.68 -5.55
C LEU A 99 -11.15 3.17 -5.83
N MET A 100 -12.20 3.47 -6.60
CA MET A 100 -12.58 4.85 -6.93
C MET A 100 -13.62 5.38 -5.95
N LYS A 101 -14.55 4.52 -5.50
CA LYS A 101 -15.61 4.90 -4.56
C LYS A 101 -16.16 3.69 -3.80
N GLY A 102 -16.55 3.94 -2.56
CA GLY A 102 -17.09 2.92 -1.65
C GLY A 102 -16.06 2.45 -0.63
N SER A 103 -16.41 1.40 0.12
CA SER A 103 -15.54 0.78 1.12
C SER A 103 -15.55 -0.73 0.93
N ILE A 104 -14.36 -1.34 0.83
CA ILE A 104 -14.24 -2.77 0.58
C ILE A 104 -14.33 -3.60 1.87
N VAL A 105 -13.94 -3.06 3.02
CA VAL A 105 -13.71 -3.83 4.25
C VAL A 105 -14.98 -4.48 4.80
N SER A 106 -16.13 -3.81 4.65
CA SER A 106 -17.43 -4.31 5.11
C SER A 106 -18.12 -5.26 4.13
N THR A 107 -17.50 -5.56 2.98
CA THR A 107 -18.14 -6.33 1.91
C THR A 107 -17.95 -7.84 2.08
N PRO A 108 -18.89 -8.67 1.58
CA PRO A 108 -18.69 -10.11 1.48
C PRO A 108 -17.42 -10.46 0.70
N SER A 109 -17.11 -9.73 -0.39
CA SER A 109 -15.90 -9.93 -1.18
C SER A 109 -14.62 -9.85 -0.34
N PHE A 110 -14.55 -8.95 0.63
CA PHE A 110 -13.41 -8.87 1.55
C PHE A 110 -13.45 -9.94 2.65
N GLN A 111 -14.60 -10.13 3.28
CA GLN A 111 -14.75 -11.07 4.40
C GLN A 111 -14.54 -12.54 3.97
N GLU A 112 -15.02 -12.89 2.78
CA GLU A 112 -14.86 -14.22 2.19
C GLU A 112 -13.53 -14.37 1.43
N GLY A 113 -12.68 -13.34 1.44
CA GLY A 113 -11.31 -13.40 0.95
C GLY A 113 -11.17 -13.46 -0.58
N TYR A 114 -12.12 -12.92 -1.35
CA TYR A 114 -11.97 -12.67 -2.79
C TYR A 114 -10.99 -11.53 -3.07
N VAL A 115 -10.77 -10.66 -2.09
CA VAL A 115 -9.97 -9.46 -2.24
C VAL A 115 -9.22 -9.10 -0.96
N THR A 116 -8.06 -8.48 -1.11
CA THR A 116 -7.25 -7.93 -0.02
C THR A 116 -6.81 -6.52 -0.39
N ILE A 117 -6.77 -5.61 0.59
CA ILE A 117 -6.21 -4.26 0.38
C ILE A 117 -4.69 -4.39 0.33
N GLN A 118 -4.08 -3.97 -0.77
CA GLN A 118 -2.63 -4.02 -0.94
C GLN A 118 -2.20 -3.07 -2.07
N ASP A 119 -1.08 -2.38 -1.87
CA ASP A 119 -0.45 -1.54 -2.90
C ASP A 119 -0.01 -2.37 -4.11
N GLU A 120 -0.17 -1.83 -5.33
CA GLU A 120 0.25 -2.52 -6.56
C GLU A 120 1.73 -2.86 -6.56
N SER A 121 2.58 -1.96 -6.07
CA SER A 121 4.04 -2.19 -5.94
C SER A 121 4.35 -3.40 -5.07
N SER A 122 3.55 -3.66 -4.04
CA SER A 122 3.69 -4.83 -3.19
C SER A 122 3.27 -6.13 -3.88
N MET A 123 2.35 -6.07 -4.85
CA MET A 123 1.92 -7.22 -5.65
C MET A 123 3.02 -7.64 -6.65
N LEU A 124 3.81 -6.68 -7.14
CA LEU A 124 4.92 -6.96 -8.05
C LEU A 124 6.01 -7.82 -7.39
N VAL A 125 6.17 -7.74 -6.06
CA VAL A 125 7.19 -8.51 -5.33
C VAL A 125 6.96 -10.02 -5.47
N ALA A 126 5.74 -10.51 -5.22
CA ALA A 126 5.45 -11.94 -5.34
C ALA A 126 5.48 -12.41 -6.80
N ARG A 127 5.17 -11.53 -7.76
CA ARG A 127 5.38 -11.81 -9.19
C ARG A 127 6.85 -11.95 -9.53
N ALA A 128 7.68 -11.01 -9.10
CA ALA A 128 9.12 -11.01 -9.37
C ALA A 128 9.85 -12.18 -8.70
N LEU A 129 9.39 -12.60 -7.52
CA LEU A 129 9.88 -13.79 -6.83
C LEU A 129 9.54 -15.09 -7.59
N ASP A 130 8.43 -15.08 -8.34
CA ASP A 130 7.88 -16.21 -9.09
C ASP A 130 7.87 -17.55 -8.34
N PRO A 131 7.25 -17.61 -7.14
CA PRO A 131 7.28 -18.83 -6.33
C PRO A 131 6.44 -19.93 -6.99
N GLN A 132 6.99 -21.14 -7.02
CA GLN A 132 6.35 -22.30 -7.62
C GLN A 132 5.62 -23.14 -6.55
N PRO A 133 4.48 -23.78 -6.89
CA PRO A 133 3.80 -24.71 -5.99
C PRO A 133 4.75 -25.78 -5.44
N GLY A 134 4.69 -26.01 -4.12
CA GLY A 134 5.52 -26.99 -3.43
C GLY A 134 6.87 -26.47 -2.91
N GLU A 135 7.29 -25.26 -3.29
CA GLU A 135 8.52 -24.65 -2.77
C GLU A 135 8.43 -24.27 -1.29
N THR A 136 9.59 -24.00 -0.68
CA THR A 136 9.67 -23.37 0.65
C THR A 136 10.18 -21.95 0.52
N VAL A 137 9.38 -20.97 0.94
CA VAL A 137 9.68 -19.54 0.82
C VAL A 137 9.77 -18.91 2.21
N LEU A 138 10.73 -17.99 2.38
CA LEU A 138 10.91 -17.19 3.59
C LEU A 138 10.47 -15.74 3.33
N ASP A 139 9.51 -15.24 4.11
CA ASP A 139 9.17 -13.82 4.22
C ASP A 139 9.67 -13.32 5.58
N ALA A 140 10.86 -12.71 5.59
CA ALA A 140 11.57 -12.36 6.83
C ALA A 140 11.00 -11.14 7.58
N CYS A 141 10.19 -10.31 6.91
CA CYS A 141 9.58 -9.09 7.46
C CYS A 141 8.10 -9.04 7.06
N ALA A 142 7.36 -10.04 7.49
CA ALA A 142 6.12 -10.43 6.84
C ALA A 142 4.91 -9.58 7.22
N ALA A 143 4.89 -8.93 8.39
CA ALA A 143 3.67 -8.26 8.83
C ALA A 143 3.33 -7.02 7.97
N PRO A 144 2.04 -6.76 7.70
CA PRO A 144 0.85 -7.45 8.22
C PRO A 144 0.45 -8.74 7.49
N GLY A 145 1.24 -9.25 6.55
CA GLY A 145 1.03 -10.53 5.86
C GLY A 145 0.65 -10.40 4.38
N GLY A 146 0.61 -9.19 3.82
CA GLY A 146 0.17 -8.96 2.44
C GLY A 146 1.00 -9.72 1.40
N LYS A 147 2.34 -9.73 1.54
CA LYS A 147 3.24 -10.44 0.62
C LYS A 147 3.21 -11.94 0.84
N SER A 148 3.35 -12.41 2.09
CA SER A 148 3.18 -13.81 2.46
C SER A 148 1.91 -14.45 1.89
N THR A 149 0.76 -13.77 2.02
CA THR A 149 -0.51 -14.27 1.47
C THR A 149 -0.56 -14.24 -0.05
N HIS A 150 0.09 -13.28 -0.71
CA HIS A 150 0.20 -13.27 -2.18
C HIS A 150 1.08 -14.41 -2.69
N ILE A 151 2.19 -14.67 -2.01
CA ILE A 151 3.09 -15.79 -2.30
C ILE A 151 2.31 -17.11 -2.19
N ALA A 152 1.54 -17.29 -1.11
CA ALA A 152 0.68 -18.46 -0.94
C ALA A 152 -0.34 -18.59 -2.09
N GLU A 153 -1.03 -17.50 -2.44
CA GLU A 153 -1.98 -17.49 -3.56
C GLU A 153 -1.32 -17.90 -4.89
N ARG A 154 -0.08 -17.44 -5.14
CA ARG A 154 0.71 -17.76 -6.34
C ARG A 154 1.16 -19.23 -6.38
N MET A 155 1.43 -19.80 -5.22
CA MET A 155 1.78 -21.21 -5.04
C MET A 155 0.55 -22.13 -4.97
N ASN A 156 -0.67 -21.62 -5.22
CA ASN A 156 -1.95 -22.32 -5.03
C ASN A 156 -2.15 -22.87 -3.61
N ASP A 157 -1.57 -22.21 -2.61
CA ASP A 157 -1.46 -22.68 -1.23
C ASP A 157 -0.88 -24.11 -1.17
N GLU A 158 0.17 -24.40 -1.94
CA GLU A 158 0.94 -25.65 -1.89
C GLU A 158 2.41 -25.37 -1.54
N GLY A 159 2.99 -26.15 -0.63
CA GLY A 159 4.39 -25.97 -0.21
C GLY A 159 4.49 -25.40 1.20
N LYS A 160 5.40 -24.45 1.44
CA LYS A 160 5.58 -23.86 2.77
C LYS A 160 6.03 -22.41 2.70
N ILE A 161 5.40 -21.54 3.48
CA ILE A 161 5.81 -20.15 3.65
C ILE A 161 6.13 -19.91 5.11
N VAL A 162 7.37 -19.55 5.40
CA VAL A 162 7.80 -19.14 6.74
C VAL A 162 7.74 -17.62 6.81
N SER A 163 6.86 -17.10 7.65
CA SER A 163 6.64 -15.66 7.82
C SER A 163 7.16 -15.21 9.19
N LEU A 164 8.14 -14.32 9.20
CA LEU A 164 8.78 -13.83 10.41
C LEU A 164 8.46 -12.35 10.64
N ASP A 165 8.30 -11.97 11.90
CA ASP A 165 8.30 -10.57 12.34
C ASP A 165 8.70 -10.49 13.81
N LEU A 166 9.45 -9.45 14.20
CA LEU A 166 9.99 -9.29 15.55
C LEU A 166 8.91 -9.27 16.65
N HIS A 167 7.70 -8.78 16.34
CA HIS A 167 6.70 -8.53 17.36
C HIS A 167 5.51 -9.50 17.27
N GLU A 168 5.16 -10.13 18.39
CA GLU A 168 4.01 -11.05 18.48
C GLU A 168 2.68 -10.45 18.00
N HIS A 169 2.43 -9.17 18.29
CA HIS A 169 1.21 -8.52 17.83
C HIS A 169 1.16 -8.38 16.29
N LYS A 170 2.32 -8.24 15.63
CA LYS A 170 2.45 -8.22 14.18
C LYS A 170 2.31 -9.62 13.58
N VAL A 171 2.86 -10.64 14.23
CA VAL A 171 2.65 -12.06 13.86
C VAL A 171 1.16 -12.44 13.88
N LYS A 172 0.40 -11.92 14.86
CA LYS A 172 -1.07 -12.12 14.90
C LYS A 172 -1.77 -11.58 13.65
N LEU A 173 -1.33 -10.44 13.09
CA LEU A 173 -1.91 -9.87 11.87
C LEU A 173 -1.71 -10.80 10.67
N ILE A 174 -0.53 -11.41 10.55
CA ILE A 174 -0.23 -12.39 9.49
C ILE A 174 -1.18 -13.58 9.60
N LYS A 175 -1.35 -14.14 10.81
CA LYS A 175 -2.26 -15.27 11.06
C LYS A 175 -3.72 -14.91 10.75
N GLN A 176 -4.15 -13.69 11.09
CA GLN A 176 -5.49 -13.19 10.76
C GLN A 176 -5.69 -13.06 9.25
N ALA A 177 -4.70 -12.53 8.52
CA ALA A 177 -4.75 -12.41 7.08
C ALA A 177 -4.82 -13.78 6.40
N ALA A 178 -3.95 -14.73 6.80
CA ALA A 178 -3.96 -16.10 6.29
C ALA A 178 -5.31 -16.79 6.56
N LYS A 179 -5.83 -16.68 7.80
CA LYS A 179 -7.12 -17.25 8.18
C LYS A 179 -8.28 -16.69 7.36
N ARG A 180 -8.37 -15.37 7.17
CA ARG A 180 -9.43 -14.74 6.36
C ARG A 180 -9.40 -15.20 4.90
N LEU A 181 -8.19 -15.43 4.37
CA LEU A 181 -8.01 -15.88 2.99
C LEU A 181 -8.13 -17.40 2.82
N ASN A 182 -8.28 -18.15 3.92
CA ASN A 182 -8.25 -19.63 3.97
C ASN A 182 -6.94 -20.22 3.45
N LEU A 183 -5.80 -19.59 3.78
CA LEU A 183 -4.46 -20.06 3.44
C LEU A 183 -3.89 -20.85 4.61
N THR A 184 -3.40 -22.06 4.34
CA THR A 184 -3.02 -23.04 5.37
C THR A 184 -1.52 -23.31 5.42
N HIS A 185 -0.77 -22.94 4.39
CA HIS A 185 0.67 -23.24 4.29
C HIS A 185 1.58 -22.10 4.77
N ILE A 186 1.04 -21.14 5.52
CA ILE A 186 1.77 -20.02 6.13
C ILE A 186 2.08 -20.32 7.61
N GLU A 187 3.35 -20.55 7.94
CA GLU A 187 3.87 -20.66 9.30
C GLU A 187 4.38 -19.29 9.78
N ALA A 188 3.58 -18.60 10.59
CA ALA A 188 3.94 -17.28 11.14
C ALA A 188 4.47 -17.37 12.59
N LYS A 189 5.68 -16.85 12.83
CA LYS A 189 6.34 -16.86 14.14
C LYS A 189 7.17 -15.59 14.40
N SER A 190 7.38 -15.29 15.68
CA SER A 190 8.29 -14.23 16.11
C SER A 190 9.74 -14.71 16.17
N THR A 191 10.69 -13.78 16.04
CA THR A 191 12.13 -14.03 16.13
C THR A 191 12.83 -12.93 16.90
#